data_AF-A0A1Q3AP62-F1
#
_entry.id   AF-A0A1Q3AP62-F1
#
_cell.length_a   1.000
_cell.length_b   1.000
_cell.length_c   1.000
_cell.angle_alpha   90.00
_cell.angle_beta   90.00
_cell.angle_gamma   90.00
#
_symmetry.space_group_name_H-M   'P 1'
#
loop_
_entity.id
_entity.type
_entity.pdbx_description
1 polymer ?
#
loop_
_entity_poly.entity_id
_entity_poly.type
_entity_poly.pdbx_seq_one_letter_code
_entity_poly.pdbx_strand_id
1 'polypeptide(L)'
;LGTQRLPRIVGITKSLEMMLTSKPVKGEEACALGLVDVVVSPVELVNTARRWALDVTPRNVGWAPRFDTPWVANLYKTDKLEPLGEAREIFKFARAQARKQAPNLTHPIVCIDVVEEGIVSGPWAGLWKEADAFQELVHSETYKSLIHVFFSQRATSKIHGITDRGLVPRRVNKVAILGGGLMGSGIATALILSNYPVILKEVNEKFLEAGIGRVRANLQSRVKKGKMTQEKFEKTMSLLKGVLEYGSFKDVDLVIEAVIENVSLKQQIFADLENYCPPHCILASNTSTIDLNLIGEKTRSQDRIIGAHFFSPAHVIPLV
;
A
#
# COMPACT_ATOMS: atom_id res chain seq x y z
N LEU A 1 17.31 -15.33 11.27
CA LEU A 1 18.42 -15.21 10.31
C LEU A 1 18.60 -13.79 9.79
N GLY A 2 17.54 -12.97 9.76
CA GLY A 2 17.56 -11.62 9.19
C GLY A 2 18.24 -10.59 10.07
N THR A 3 18.05 -10.67 11.39
CA THR A 3 18.63 -9.72 12.36
C THR A 3 20.15 -9.72 12.37
N GLN A 4 20.77 -10.82 11.91
CA GLN A 4 22.22 -10.98 11.90
C GLN A 4 22.84 -10.66 10.55
N ARG A 5 22.22 -11.08 9.44
CA ARG A 5 22.78 -10.87 8.10
C ARG A 5 22.52 -9.48 7.56
N LEU A 6 21.32 -8.92 7.78
CA LEU A 6 20.95 -7.63 7.18
C LEU A 6 21.87 -6.48 7.63
N PRO A 7 22.17 -6.28 8.94
CA PRO A 7 23.10 -5.23 9.37
C PRO A 7 24.50 -5.37 8.75
N ARG A 8 24.95 -6.61 8.53
CA ARG A 8 26.28 -6.91 7.94
C ARG A 8 26.33 -6.67 6.42
N ILE A 9 25.17 -6.58 5.77
CA ILE A 9 25.04 -6.39 4.33
C ILE A 9 24.73 -4.93 3.97
N VAL A 10 23.92 -4.22 4.76
CA VAL A 10 23.47 -2.85 4.46
C VAL A 10 23.86 -1.81 5.53
N GLY A 11 24.55 -2.21 6.59
CA GLY A 11 24.88 -1.36 7.74
C GLY A 11 23.80 -1.36 8.82
N ILE A 12 24.16 -1.00 10.06
CA ILE A 12 23.25 -1.06 11.21
C ILE A 12 22.08 -0.10 10.99
N THR A 13 22.38 1.16 10.64
CA THR A 13 21.36 2.21 10.48
C THR A 13 20.25 1.82 9.49
N LYS A 14 20.62 1.40 8.27
CA LYS A 14 19.64 1.03 7.24
C LYS A 14 18.93 -0.28 7.59
N SER A 15 19.61 -1.24 8.22
CA SER A 15 18.99 -2.49 8.63
C SER A 15 17.89 -2.27 9.67
N LEU A 16 18.11 -1.39 10.66
CA LEU A 16 17.11 -1.03 11.65
C LEU A 16 15.93 -0.27 11.01
N GLU A 17 16.20 0.65 10.08
CA GLU A 17 15.13 1.31 9.30
C GLU A 17 14.22 0.27 8.62
N MET A 18 14.81 -0.70 7.92
CA MET A 18 14.06 -1.75 7.21
C MET A 18 13.26 -2.64 8.18
N MET A 19 13.89 -3.12 9.26
CA MET A 19 13.24 -4.01 10.23
C MET A 19 12.12 -3.30 11.01
N LEU A 20 12.34 -2.07 11.47
CA LEU A 20 11.40 -1.34 12.31
C LEU A 20 10.24 -0.72 11.51
N THR A 21 10.47 -0.32 10.27
CA THR A 21 9.39 0.24 9.43
C THR A 21 8.65 -0.80 8.62
N SER A 22 9.21 -2.02 8.48
CA SER A 22 8.69 -3.10 7.63
C SER A 22 8.45 -2.66 6.17
N LYS A 23 9.12 -1.60 5.71
CA LYS A 23 8.98 -1.10 4.34
C LYS A 23 9.87 -1.94 3.40
N PRO A 24 9.32 -2.42 2.26
CA PRO A 24 10.11 -3.09 1.26
C PRO A 24 11.04 -2.10 0.55
N VAL A 25 12.16 -2.61 0.06
CA VAL A 25 13.14 -1.87 -0.76
C VAL A 25 13.08 -2.40 -2.18
N LYS A 26 13.16 -1.52 -3.18
CA LYS A 26 13.14 -1.90 -4.61
C LYS A 26 14.49 -2.46 -5.07
N GLY A 27 14.51 -3.18 -6.19
CA GLY A 27 15.70 -3.84 -6.71
C GLY A 27 16.89 -2.89 -6.90
N GLU A 28 16.66 -1.69 -7.45
CA GLU A 28 17.72 -0.72 -7.71
C GLU A 28 18.32 -0.15 -6.40
N GLU A 29 17.47 0.20 -5.44
CA GLU A 29 17.92 0.67 -4.11
C GLU A 29 18.61 -0.48 -3.35
N ALA A 30 18.07 -1.69 -3.41
CA ALA A 30 18.68 -2.87 -2.78
C ALA A 30 20.07 -3.17 -3.37
N CYS A 31 20.25 -2.94 -4.67
CA CYS A 31 21.55 -3.09 -5.34
C CYS A 31 22.54 -2.03 -4.86
N ALA A 32 22.13 -0.76 -4.80
CA ALA A 32 22.97 0.32 -4.30
C ALA A 32 23.40 0.12 -2.83
N LEU A 33 22.52 -0.51 -2.02
CA LEU A 33 22.83 -0.87 -0.64
C LEU A 33 23.72 -2.12 -0.51
N GLY A 34 23.94 -2.86 -1.58
CA GLY A 34 24.66 -4.15 -1.60
C GLY A 34 23.86 -5.33 -1.02
N LEU A 35 22.54 -5.19 -0.88
CA LEU A 35 21.64 -6.30 -0.53
C LEU A 35 21.38 -7.23 -1.71
N VAL A 36 21.44 -6.67 -2.92
CA VAL A 36 21.37 -7.38 -4.20
C VAL A 36 22.68 -7.12 -4.93
N ASP A 37 23.32 -8.16 -5.46
CA ASP A 37 24.60 -8.00 -6.16
C ASP A 37 24.42 -7.44 -7.58
N VAL A 38 23.33 -7.81 -8.26
CA VAL A 38 23.04 -7.37 -9.64
C VAL A 38 21.52 -7.35 -9.92
N VAL A 39 21.09 -6.35 -10.70
CA VAL A 39 19.71 -6.23 -11.19
C VAL A 39 19.70 -6.53 -12.69
N VAL A 40 18.86 -7.49 -13.10
CA VAL A 40 18.72 -7.91 -14.50
C VAL A 40 17.25 -8.01 -14.89
N SER A 41 16.98 -8.12 -16.19
CA SER A 41 15.63 -8.37 -16.68
C SER A 41 15.08 -9.73 -16.19
N PRO A 42 13.76 -9.90 -16.07
CA PRO A 42 13.17 -11.17 -15.62
C PRO A 42 13.58 -12.38 -16.47
N VAL A 43 13.85 -12.17 -17.76
CA VAL A 43 14.24 -13.23 -18.72
C VAL A 43 15.68 -13.68 -18.49
N GLU A 44 16.55 -12.80 -18.00
CA GLU A 44 17.98 -13.09 -17.80
C GLU A 44 18.30 -13.64 -16.41
N LEU A 45 17.39 -13.50 -15.45
CA LEU A 45 17.63 -13.79 -14.03
C LEU A 45 18.32 -15.14 -13.79
N VAL A 46 17.76 -16.22 -14.35
CA VAL A 46 18.30 -17.58 -14.16
C VAL A 46 19.66 -17.75 -14.83
N ASN A 47 19.84 -17.18 -16.03
CA ASN A 47 21.10 -17.29 -16.76
C ASN A 47 22.23 -16.54 -16.05
N THR A 48 21.95 -15.34 -15.54
CA THR A 48 22.89 -14.55 -14.75
C THR A 48 23.24 -15.26 -13.45
N ALA A 49 22.26 -15.80 -12.73
CA ALA A 49 22.51 -16.55 -11.50
C ALA A 49 23.37 -17.80 -11.74
N ARG A 50 23.13 -18.54 -12.83
CA ARG A 50 23.94 -19.71 -13.20
C ARG A 50 25.39 -19.35 -13.50
N ARG A 51 25.62 -18.25 -14.25
CA ARG A 51 26.98 -17.77 -14.52
C ARG A 51 27.69 -17.38 -13.23
N TRP A 52 27.02 -16.61 -12.37
CA TRP A 52 27.56 -16.21 -11.07
C TRP A 52 27.94 -17.41 -10.20
N ALA A 53 27.11 -18.46 -10.16
CA ALA A 53 27.40 -19.68 -9.42
C ALA A 53 28.66 -20.40 -9.95
N LEU A 54 28.88 -20.40 -11.27
CA LEU A 54 30.09 -20.94 -11.88
C LEU A 54 31.33 -20.09 -11.56
N ASP A 55 31.18 -18.77 -11.47
CA ASP A 55 32.27 -17.83 -11.18
C ASP A 55 32.72 -17.87 -9.70
N VAL A 56 31.81 -18.23 -8.79
CA VAL A 56 32.10 -18.45 -7.36
C VAL A 56 32.69 -19.84 -7.08
N THR A 57 32.66 -20.76 -8.05
CA THR A 57 33.25 -22.10 -7.91
C THR A 57 34.76 -22.02 -8.14
N PRO A 58 35.62 -22.59 -7.27
CA PRO A 58 37.05 -22.53 -7.46
C PRO A 58 37.45 -23.27 -8.74
N ARG A 59 38.22 -22.60 -9.60
CA ARG A 59 38.90 -23.25 -10.73
C ARG A 59 40.25 -23.78 -10.26
N ASN A 60 40.51 -25.06 -10.49
CA ASN A 60 41.82 -25.67 -10.24
C ASN A 60 42.81 -25.19 -11.30
N VAL A 61 43.50 -24.09 -11.01
CA VAL A 61 44.56 -23.54 -11.86
C VAL A 61 45.86 -23.52 -11.06
N GLY A 62 46.61 -24.62 -11.07
CA GLY A 62 47.87 -24.76 -10.33
C GLY A 62 47.70 -25.15 -8.86
N TRP A 63 48.62 -24.71 -8.00
CA TRP A 63 48.72 -25.13 -6.59
C TRP A 63 47.74 -24.43 -5.63
N ALA A 64 47.00 -23.43 -6.11
CA ALA A 64 46.03 -22.68 -5.33
C ALA A 64 44.72 -22.48 -6.12
N PRO A 65 43.54 -22.62 -5.48
CA PRO A 65 42.26 -22.38 -6.14
C PRO A 65 42.11 -20.90 -6.51
N ARG A 66 41.69 -20.63 -7.76
CA ARG A 66 41.35 -19.28 -8.23
C ARG A 66 39.83 -19.13 -8.32
N PHE A 67 39.31 -18.04 -7.77
CA PHE A 67 37.89 -17.66 -7.85
C PHE A 67 37.76 -16.44 -8.75
N ASP A 68 36.81 -16.47 -9.70
CA ASP A 68 36.50 -15.29 -10.53
C ASP A 68 35.60 -14.32 -9.75
N THR A 69 34.83 -14.83 -8.77
CA THR A 69 34.08 -14.03 -7.80
C THR A 69 34.29 -14.57 -6.37
N PRO A 70 34.53 -13.71 -5.35
CA PRO A 70 34.77 -14.18 -3.98
C PRO A 70 33.57 -14.93 -3.38
N TRP A 71 33.82 -16.07 -2.73
CA TRP A 71 32.84 -16.70 -1.85
C TRP A 71 32.72 -15.88 -0.56
N VAL A 72 31.56 -15.28 -0.31
CA VAL A 72 31.34 -14.42 0.86
C VAL A 72 30.31 -15.00 1.81
N ALA A 73 30.74 -15.29 3.04
CA ALA A 73 29.85 -15.68 4.12
C ALA A 73 29.30 -14.43 4.83
N ASN A 74 28.13 -13.94 4.41
CA ASN A 74 27.52 -12.70 4.91
C ASN A 74 27.37 -12.61 6.44
N LEU A 75 27.29 -13.74 7.13
CA LEU A 75 27.18 -13.79 8.59
C LEU A 75 28.42 -13.25 9.31
N TYR A 76 29.60 -13.32 8.68
CA TYR A 76 30.88 -12.89 9.27
C TYR A 76 31.39 -11.56 8.71
N LYS A 77 30.62 -10.91 7.83
CA LYS A 77 30.96 -9.60 7.30
C LYS A 77 30.94 -8.53 8.39
N THR A 78 31.94 -7.64 8.36
CA THR A 78 32.09 -6.50 9.26
C THR A 78 32.41 -5.21 8.52
N ASP A 79 32.58 -5.25 7.19
CA ASP A 79 32.95 -4.15 6.30
C ASP A 79 31.96 -2.98 6.32
N LYS A 80 30.70 -3.25 6.64
CA LYS A 80 29.63 -2.25 6.71
C LYS A 80 29.14 -1.97 8.13
N LEU A 81 29.77 -2.56 9.14
CA LEU A 81 29.39 -2.31 10.53
C LEU A 81 30.07 -1.04 11.03
N GLU A 82 29.26 -0.17 11.61
CA GLU A 82 29.73 1.01 12.33
C GLU A 82 30.60 0.58 13.53
N PRO A 83 31.64 1.36 13.90
CA PRO A 83 32.45 1.08 15.09
C PRO A 83 31.59 0.91 16.35
N LEU A 84 32.02 0.06 17.28
CA LEU A 84 31.20 -0.36 18.42
C LEU A 84 30.66 0.82 19.27
N GLY A 85 31.44 1.90 19.42
CA GLY A 85 30.98 3.11 20.11
C GLY A 85 29.82 3.81 19.40
N GLU A 86 29.90 3.95 18.08
CA GLU A 86 28.85 4.54 17.24
C GLU A 86 27.62 3.63 17.17
N ALA A 87 27.82 2.32 16.99
CA ALA A 87 26.76 1.31 17.00
C ALA A 87 25.90 1.38 18.27
N ARG A 88 26.53 1.54 19.45
CA ARG A 88 25.80 1.69 20.73
C ARG A 88 24.91 2.93 20.77
N GLU A 89 25.38 4.07 20.25
CA GLU A 89 24.56 5.28 20.18
C GLU A 89 23.41 5.13 19.18
N ILE A 90 23.64 4.46 18.04
CA ILE A 90 22.57 4.13 17.07
C ILE A 90 21.48 3.27 17.74
N PHE A 91 21.84 2.21 18.46
CA PHE A 91 20.87 1.36 19.16
C PHE A 91 20.12 2.11 20.26
N LYS A 92 20.81 2.96 21.02
CA LYS A 92 20.19 3.81 22.04
C LYS A 92 19.14 4.75 21.43
N PHE A 93 19.47 5.41 20.32
CA PHE A 93 18.54 6.27 19.60
C PHE A 93 17.35 5.47 19.04
N ALA A 94 17.61 4.33 18.40
CA ALA A 94 16.57 3.47 17.84
C ALA A 94 15.58 2.98 18.91
N ARG A 95 16.07 2.60 20.10
CA ARG A 95 15.20 2.22 21.23
C ARG A 95 14.32 3.38 21.70
N ALA A 96 14.89 4.59 21.83
CA ALA A 96 14.14 5.77 22.23
C ALA A 96 13.03 6.10 21.22
N GLN A 97 13.33 6.01 19.92
CA GLN A 97 12.37 6.23 18.85
C GLN A 97 11.26 5.16 18.85
N ALA A 98 11.62 3.88 18.98
CA ALA A 98 10.67 2.77 19.02
C ALA A 98 9.68 2.90 20.20
N ARG A 99 10.19 3.23 21.40
CA ARG A 99 9.35 3.49 22.59
C ARG A 99 8.40 4.67 22.39
N LYS A 100 8.86 5.72 21.72
CA LYS A 100 8.04 6.90 21.44
C LYS A 100 6.92 6.60 20.43
N GLN A 101 7.20 5.77 19.42
CA GLN A 101 6.26 5.49 18.34
C GLN A 101 5.18 4.47 18.74
N ALA A 102 5.55 3.44 19.51
CA ALA A 102 4.63 2.38 19.90
C ALA A 102 4.93 1.91 21.33
N PRO A 103 4.54 2.68 22.36
CA PRO A 103 4.87 2.38 23.76
C PRO A 103 4.27 1.06 24.25
N ASN A 104 3.20 0.59 23.61
CA ASN A 104 2.51 -0.67 23.91
C ASN A 104 3.13 -1.90 23.22
N LEU A 105 4.14 -1.72 22.35
CA LEU A 105 4.78 -2.82 21.62
C LEU A 105 6.20 -3.08 22.16
N THR A 106 6.46 -4.33 22.52
CA THR A 106 7.77 -4.77 23.05
C THR A 106 8.67 -5.34 21.96
N HIS A 107 8.10 -6.03 20.96
CA HIS A 107 8.85 -6.70 19.90
C HIS A 107 9.83 -5.80 19.10
N PRO A 108 9.59 -4.47 18.88
CA PRO A 108 10.59 -3.62 18.21
C PRO A 108 11.87 -3.46 19.04
N ILE A 109 11.74 -3.37 20.36
CA ILE A 109 12.89 -3.26 21.28
C ILE A 109 13.64 -4.59 21.33
N VAL A 110 12.92 -5.70 21.44
CA VAL A 110 13.51 -7.04 21.39
C VAL A 110 14.30 -7.26 20.09
N CYS A 111 13.76 -6.81 18.94
CA CYS A 111 14.47 -6.86 17.67
C CYS A 111 15.80 -6.08 17.71
N ILE A 112 15.83 -4.89 18.31
CA ILE A 112 17.05 -4.10 18.47
C ILE A 112 18.05 -4.82 19.38
N ASP A 113 17.58 -5.40 20.49
CA ASP A 113 18.42 -6.11 21.46
C ASP A 113 19.07 -7.38 20.88
N VAL A 114 18.36 -8.07 19.97
CA VAL A 114 18.87 -9.23 19.21
C VAL A 114 19.95 -8.79 18.22
N VAL A 115 19.74 -7.68 17.51
CA VAL A 115 20.73 -7.13 16.58
C VAL A 115 21.98 -6.71 17.34
N GLU A 116 21.84 -5.95 18.43
CA GLU A 116 22.99 -5.47 19.23
C GLU A 116 23.83 -6.64 19.77
N GLU A 117 23.21 -7.71 20.25
CA GLU A 117 23.94 -8.91 20.71
C GLU A 117 24.82 -9.50 19.61
N GLY A 118 24.28 -9.57 18.39
CA GLY A 118 25.01 -10.07 17.22
C GLY A 118 26.22 -9.23 16.85
N ILE A 119 26.15 -7.92 17.11
CA ILE A 119 27.25 -6.99 16.84
C ILE A 119 28.28 -7.01 17.96
N VAL A 120 27.85 -7.07 19.22
CA VAL A 120 28.72 -6.99 20.41
C VAL A 120 29.37 -8.33 20.74
N SER A 121 28.57 -9.39 20.82
CA SER A 121 28.98 -10.72 21.28
C SER A 121 29.31 -11.67 20.12
N GLY A 122 29.11 -11.20 18.89
CA GLY A 122 29.39 -11.94 17.66
C GLY A 122 28.18 -12.67 17.08
N PRO A 123 28.29 -13.14 15.83
CA PRO A 123 27.14 -13.58 15.04
C PRO A 123 26.42 -14.82 15.61
N TRP A 124 27.16 -15.75 16.22
CA TRP A 124 26.55 -16.95 16.83
C TRP A 124 25.73 -16.61 18.07
N ALA A 125 26.24 -15.73 18.93
CA ALA A 125 25.50 -15.24 20.10
C ALA A 125 24.21 -14.52 19.66
N GLY A 126 24.29 -13.68 18.62
CA GLY A 126 23.12 -13.03 18.04
C GLY A 126 22.10 -14.00 17.45
N LEU A 127 22.54 -15.06 16.77
CA LEU A 127 21.62 -16.11 16.25
C LEU A 127 20.92 -16.88 17.38
N TRP A 128 21.62 -17.19 18.46
CA TRP A 128 21.00 -17.83 19.63
C TRP A 128 19.98 -16.92 20.29
N LYS A 129 20.35 -15.66 20.55
CA LYS A 129 19.42 -14.68 21.11
C LYS A 129 18.21 -14.43 20.19
N GLU A 130 18.39 -14.44 18.87
CA GLU A 130 17.30 -14.34 17.91
C GLU A 130 16.32 -15.51 18.04
N ALA A 131 16.83 -16.74 18.19
CA ALA A 131 15.99 -17.92 18.35
C ALA A 131 15.20 -17.87 19.67
N ASP A 132 15.87 -17.54 20.78
CA ASP A 132 15.24 -17.45 22.10
C ASP A 132 14.17 -16.35 22.14
N ALA A 133 14.52 -15.15 21.68
CA ALA A 133 13.60 -14.02 21.61
C ALA A 133 12.39 -14.30 20.70
N PHE A 134 12.59 -15.00 19.58
CA PHE A 134 11.50 -15.40 18.70
C PHE A 134 10.55 -16.36 19.41
N GLN A 135 11.07 -17.36 20.12
CA GLN A 135 10.23 -18.30 20.88
C GLN A 135 9.41 -17.58 21.95
N GLU A 136 9.99 -16.64 22.67
CA GLU A 136 9.25 -15.83 23.65
C GLU A 136 8.14 -15.00 22.98
N LEU A 137 8.47 -14.26 21.91
CA LEU A 137 7.54 -13.36 21.24
C LEU A 137 6.34 -14.08 20.62
N VAL A 138 6.52 -15.29 20.08
CA VAL A 138 5.42 -16.08 19.49
C VAL A 138 4.32 -16.42 20.52
N HIS A 139 4.67 -16.49 21.80
CA HIS A 139 3.71 -16.74 22.87
C HIS A 139 3.03 -15.48 23.40
N SER A 140 3.50 -14.29 23.01
CA SER A 140 2.94 -13.02 23.48
C SER A 140 1.55 -12.72 22.90
N GLU A 141 0.71 -12.06 23.70
CA GLU A 141 -0.65 -11.66 23.27
C GLU A 141 -0.63 -10.63 22.14
N THR A 142 0.38 -9.75 22.09
CA THR A 142 0.54 -8.78 21.02
C THR A 142 0.85 -9.46 19.69
N TYR A 143 1.72 -10.49 19.68
CA TYR A 143 1.96 -11.31 18.49
C TYR A 143 0.67 -11.98 18.00
N LYS A 144 -0.05 -12.69 18.88
CA LYS A 144 -1.31 -13.37 18.53
C LYS A 144 -2.33 -12.39 17.94
N SER A 145 -2.44 -11.20 18.54
CA SER A 145 -3.34 -10.13 18.09
C SER A 145 -2.97 -9.61 16.70
N LEU A 146 -1.68 -9.33 16.44
CA LEU A 146 -1.22 -8.84 15.14
C LEU A 146 -1.38 -9.90 14.03
N ILE A 147 -1.11 -11.18 14.36
CA ILE A 147 -1.37 -12.31 13.46
C ILE A 147 -2.86 -12.45 13.15
N HIS A 148 -3.73 -12.31 14.16
CA HIS A 148 -5.17 -12.30 13.96
C HIS A 148 -5.59 -11.18 13.00
N VAL A 149 -5.12 -9.94 13.19
CA VAL A 149 -5.41 -8.81 12.29
C VAL A 149 -4.93 -9.11 10.86
N PHE A 150 -3.74 -9.70 10.69
CA PHE A 150 -3.19 -10.06 9.39
C PHE A 150 -4.08 -11.05 8.61
N PHE A 151 -4.65 -12.05 9.29
CA PHE A 151 -5.58 -12.99 8.67
C PHE A 151 -6.97 -12.39 8.46
N SER A 152 -7.48 -11.64 9.45
CA SER A 152 -8.79 -10.99 9.37
C SER A 152 -8.87 -9.99 8.23
N GLN A 153 -7.80 -9.21 7.98
CA GLN A 153 -7.75 -8.30 6.83
C GLN A 153 -7.90 -9.02 5.47
N ARG A 154 -7.43 -10.27 5.35
CA ARG A 154 -7.60 -11.07 4.13
C ARG A 154 -8.96 -11.76 4.05
N ALA A 155 -9.56 -12.02 5.20
CA ALA A 155 -10.86 -12.68 5.28
C ALA A 155 -12.02 -11.74 4.93
N THR A 156 -11.86 -10.42 5.01
CA THR A 156 -12.92 -9.44 4.73
C THR A 156 -13.51 -9.52 3.33
N SER A 157 -12.75 -10.03 2.34
CA SER A 157 -13.23 -10.23 0.97
C SER A 157 -13.98 -11.54 0.76
N LYS A 158 -14.03 -12.43 1.75
CA LYS A 158 -14.70 -13.74 1.68
C LYS A 158 -16.01 -13.70 2.43
N ILE A 159 -17.08 -13.38 1.70
CA ILE A 159 -18.45 -13.34 2.24
C ILE A 159 -19.19 -14.60 1.80
N HIS A 160 -19.53 -15.45 2.77
CA HIS A 160 -20.28 -16.68 2.56
C HIS A 160 -21.67 -16.39 1.98
N GLY A 161 -22.10 -17.20 1.02
CA GLY A 161 -23.35 -17.01 0.30
C GLY A 161 -23.34 -15.88 -0.72
N ILE A 162 -22.21 -15.18 -0.94
CA ILE A 162 -22.06 -14.15 -1.98
C ILE A 162 -20.86 -14.46 -2.88
N THR A 163 -19.65 -14.46 -2.30
CA THR A 163 -18.38 -14.59 -3.05
C THR A 163 -18.02 -16.03 -3.40
N ASP A 164 -18.69 -17.00 -2.79
CA ASP A 164 -18.57 -18.44 -3.03
C ASP A 164 -19.55 -18.97 -4.09
N ARG A 165 -20.41 -18.11 -4.66
CA ARG A 165 -21.36 -18.48 -5.73
C ARG A 165 -20.74 -18.63 -7.12
N GLY A 166 -19.42 -18.47 -7.25
CA GLY A 166 -18.72 -18.51 -8.55
C GLY A 166 -18.94 -17.27 -9.43
N LEU A 167 -19.44 -16.17 -8.86
CA LEU A 167 -19.57 -14.89 -9.56
C LEU A 167 -18.19 -14.28 -9.84
N VAL A 168 -18.06 -13.63 -11.00
CA VAL A 168 -16.83 -12.94 -11.41
C VAL A 168 -17.07 -11.42 -11.41
N PRO A 169 -16.17 -10.60 -10.83
CA PRO A 169 -16.30 -9.15 -10.89
C PRO A 169 -16.36 -8.64 -12.33
N ARG A 170 -17.38 -7.83 -12.63
CA ARG A 170 -17.49 -7.14 -13.92
C ARG A 170 -16.40 -6.08 -14.04
N ARG A 171 -15.94 -5.83 -15.26
CA ARG A 171 -15.00 -4.75 -15.54
C ARG A 171 -15.73 -3.42 -15.48
N VAL A 172 -15.25 -2.50 -14.64
CA VAL A 172 -15.69 -1.10 -14.59
C VAL A 172 -14.76 -0.30 -15.49
N ASN A 173 -15.28 0.32 -16.55
CA ASN A 173 -14.48 1.13 -17.47
C ASN A 173 -14.68 2.63 -17.24
N LYS A 174 -15.82 3.03 -16.66
CA LYS A 174 -16.15 4.43 -16.41
C LYS A 174 -16.96 4.58 -15.14
N VAL A 175 -16.55 5.54 -14.31
CA VAL A 175 -17.22 5.85 -13.03
C VAL A 175 -17.77 7.27 -13.07
N ALA A 176 -18.96 7.50 -12.51
CA ALA A 176 -19.47 8.84 -12.28
C ALA A 176 -19.60 9.11 -10.78
N ILE A 177 -19.24 10.33 -10.37
CA ILE A 177 -19.35 10.82 -9.00
C ILE A 177 -20.33 11.98 -8.99
N LEU A 178 -21.36 11.88 -8.13
CA LEU A 178 -22.31 12.98 -7.93
C LEU A 178 -21.92 13.80 -6.72
N GLY A 179 -21.60 15.08 -6.94
CA GLY A 179 -21.14 16.01 -5.92
C GLY A 179 -19.61 16.19 -5.94
N GLY A 180 -19.17 17.43 -6.09
CA GLY A 180 -17.78 17.89 -6.08
C GLY A 180 -17.31 18.39 -4.71
N GLY A 181 -18.06 18.07 -3.65
CA GLY A 181 -17.73 18.39 -2.27
C GLY A 181 -16.47 17.66 -1.76
N LEU A 182 -16.24 17.72 -0.45
CA LEU A 182 -15.08 17.10 0.19
C LEU A 182 -14.96 15.60 -0.12
N MET A 183 -16.06 14.85 0.07
CA MET A 183 -16.09 13.40 -0.16
C MET A 183 -15.97 13.06 -1.63
N GLY A 184 -16.83 13.63 -2.49
CA GLY A 184 -16.83 13.31 -3.92
C GLY A 184 -15.51 13.66 -4.62
N SER A 185 -14.88 14.79 -4.30
CA SER A 185 -13.55 15.11 -4.83
C SER A 185 -12.46 14.15 -4.30
N GLY A 186 -12.57 13.69 -3.06
CA GLY A 186 -11.69 12.66 -2.49
C GLY A 186 -11.83 11.31 -3.20
N ILE A 187 -13.06 10.85 -3.43
CA ILE A 187 -13.38 9.60 -4.12
C ILE A 187 -12.91 9.67 -5.57
N ALA A 188 -13.20 10.77 -6.27
CA ALA A 188 -12.72 11.02 -7.63
C ALA A 188 -11.19 10.94 -7.69
N THR A 189 -10.48 11.53 -6.72
CA THR A 189 -9.02 11.47 -6.60
C THR A 189 -8.53 10.01 -6.46
N ALA A 190 -9.16 9.20 -5.62
CA ALA A 190 -8.77 7.80 -5.40
C ALA A 190 -8.94 6.94 -6.67
N LEU A 191 -10.02 7.17 -7.42
CA LEU A 191 -10.35 6.43 -8.64
C LEU A 191 -9.41 6.79 -9.81
N ILE A 192 -9.17 8.08 -10.07
CA ILE A 192 -8.26 8.47 -11.16
C ILE A 192 -6.80 8.06 -10.88
N LEU A 193 -6.38 8.05 -9.61
CA LEU A 193 -5.07 7.51 -9.21
C LEU A 193 -4.93 6.01 -9.51
N SER A 194 -6.06 5.30 -9.59
CA SER A 194 -6.16 3.89 -9.95
C SER A 194 -6.44 3.70 -11.46
N ASN A 195 -6.30 4.75 -12.26
CA ASN A 195 -6.52 4.80 -13.71
C ASN A 195 -7.97 4.57 -14.18
N TYR A 196 -8.97 4.88 -13.34
CA TYR A 196 -10.36 4.90 -13.79
C TYR A 196 -10.71 6.26 -14.41
N PRO A 197 -11.31 6.30 -15.62
CA PRO A 197 -12.00 7.48 -16.13
C PRO A 197 -13.17 7.86 -15.21
N VAL A 198 -13.19 9.11 -14.76
CA VAL A 198 -14.19 9.63 -13.81
C VAL A 198 -14.91 10.83 -14.40
N ILE A 199 -16.25 10.78 -14.36
CA ILE A 199 -17.11 11.94 -14.57
C ILE A 199 -17.45 12.54 -13.20
N LEU A 200 -17.22 13.83 -13.00
CA LEU A 200 -17.68 14.56 -11.82
C LEU A 200 -18.87 15.42 -12.22
N LYS A 201 -20.04 15.11 -11.67
CA LYS A 201 -21.26 15.90 -11.89
C LYS A 201 -21.51 16.83 -10.72
N GLU A 202 -21.80 18.10 -11.03
CA GLU A 202 -22.27 19.10 -10.08
C GLU A 202 -23.56 19.79 -10.56
N VAL A 203 -24.14 20.63 -9.70
CA VAL A 203 -25.37 21.38 -10.01
C VAL A 203 -25.11 22.70 -10.74
N ASN A 204 -23.93 23.30 -10.57
CA ASN A 204 -23.53 24.53 -11.25
C ASN A 204 -22.01 24.59 -11.47
N GLU A 205 -21.58 25.50 -12.34
CA GLU A 205 -20.17 25.67 -12.72
C GLU A 205 -19.28 25.99 -11.52
N LYS A 206 -19.72 26.89 -10.63
CA LYS A 206 -18.95 27.28 -9.44
C LYS A 206 -18.60 26.08 -8.54
N PHE A 207 -19.56 25.21 -8.27
CA PHE A 207 -19.32 24.00 -7.46
C PHE A 207 -18.48 22.98 -8.23
N LEU A 208 -18.69 22.84 -9.53
CA LEU A 208 -17.92 21.96 -10.39
C LEU A 208 -16.43 22.34 -10.40
N GLU A 209 -16.13 23.61 -10.65
CA GLU A 209 -14.77 24.15 -10.64
C GLU A 209 -14.11 23.99 -9.27
N ALA A 210 -14.85 24.24 -8.18
CA ALA A 210 -14.35 24.03 -6.84
C ALA A 210 -14.01 22.54 -6.58
N GLY A 211 -14.84 21.61 -7.05
CA GLY A 211 -14.59 20.17 -6.94
C GLY A 211 -13.35 19.73 -7.72
N ILE A 212 -13.24 20.13 -8.98
CA ILE A 212 -12.06 19.87 -9.83
C ILE A 212 -10.80 20.50 -9.20
N GLY A 213 -10.92 21.72 -8.65
CA GLY A 213 -9.85 22.40 -7.93
C GLY A 213 -9.34 21.61 -6.73
N ARG A 214 -10.23 21.00 -5.94
CA ARG A 214 -9.85 20.12 -4.82
C ARG A 214 -9.12 18.86 -5.30
N VAL A 215 -9.60 18.20 -6.35
CA VAL A 215 -8.91 17.04 -6.95
C VAL A 215 -7.49 17.43 -7.39
N ARG A 216 -7.38 18.56 -8.11
CA ARG A 216 -6.09 19.12 -8.54
C ARG A 216 -5.15 19.36 -7.36
N ALA A 217 -5.63 19.99 -6.29
CA ALA A 217 -4.83 20.26 -5.10
C ALA A 217 -4.33 18.97 -4.41
N ASN A 218 -5.18 17.94 -4.32
CA ASN A 218 -4.81 16.64 -3.76
C ASN A 218 -3.66 15.99 -4.56
N LEU A 219 -3.74 16.00 -5.89
CA LEU A 219 -2.69 15.45 -6.75
C LEU A 219 -1.41 16.31 -6.72
N GLN A 220 -1.52 17.64 -6.73
CA GLN A 220 -0.37 18.54 -6.60
C GLN A 220 0.38 18.33 -5.28
N SER A 221 -0.33 18.05 -4.18
CA SER A 221 0.28 17.71 -2.90
C SER A 221 1.17 16.47 -3.00
N ARG A 222 0.79 15.47 -3.81
CA ARG A 222 1.63 14.28 -4.06
C ARG A 222 2.84 14.58 -4.94
N VAL A 223 2.72 15.47 -5.92
CA VAL A 223 3.86 15.94 -6.74
C VAL A 223 4.88 16.67 -5.86
N LYS A 224 4.42 17.63 -5.05
CA LYS A 224 5.28 18.36 -4.09
C LYS A 224 6.00 17.43 -3.10
N LYS A 225 5.37 16.31 -2.73
CA LYS A 225 5.96 15.27 -1.85
C LYS A 225 6.86 14.27 -2.59
N GLY A 226 7.14 14.47 -3.88
CA GLY A 226 7.97 13.57 -4.69
C GLY A 226 7.35 12.20 -4.97
N LYS A 227 6.05 12.00 -4.70
CA LYS A 227 5.35 10.72 -4.88
C LYS A 227 4.74 10.55 -6.28
N MET A 228 4.85 11.56 -7.13
CA MET A 228 4.27 11.61 -8.48
C MET A 228 5.04 12.61 -9.34
N THR A 229 5.29 12.26 -10.60
CA THR A 229 5.90 13.17 -11.58
C THR A 229 4.86 14.13 -12.16
N GLN A 230 5.32 15.24 -12.77
CA GLN A 230 4.41 16.19 -13.42
C GLN A 230 3.67 15.55 -14.61
N GLU A 231 4.35 14.73 -15.40
CA GLU A 231 3.74 14.00 -16.52
C GLU A 231 2.62 13.07 -16.04
N LYS A 232 2.87 12.31 -14.96
CA LYS A 232 1.86 11.43 -14.37
C LYS A 232 0.69 12.22 -13.80
N PHE A 233 0.94 13.40 -13.23
CA PHE A 233 -0.11 14.30 -12.76
C PHE A 233 -1.04 14.72 -13.90
N GLU A 234 -0.50 15.21 -15.03
CA GLU A 234 -1.32 15.65 -16.17
C GLU A 234 -2.14 14.49 -16.76
N LYS A 235 -1.51 13.33 -16.96
CA LYS A 235 -2.19 12.12 -17.43
C LYS A 235 -3.29 11.64 -16.47
N THR A 236 -3.08 11.78 -15.17
CA THR A 236 -4.09 11.41 -14.17
C THR A 236 -5.25 12.41 -14.16
N MET A 237 -4.96 13.70 -14.28
CA MET A 237 -5.97 14.75 -14.38
C MET A 237 -6.82 14.63 -15.64
N SER A 238 -6.27 14.18 -16.76
CA SER A 238 -7.03 13.98 -18.01
C SER A 238 -8.09 12.89 -17.91
N LEU A 239 -8.03 12.01 -16.90
CA LEU A 239 -9.07 11.01 -16.62
C LEU A 239 -10.32 11.61 -15.96
N LEU A 240 -10.24 12.83 -15.41
CA LEU A 240 -11.35 13.51 -14.77
C LEU A 240 -12.05 14.46 -15.76
N LYS A 241 -13.35 14.25 -15.97
CA LYS A 241 -14.20 15.13 -16.77
C LYS A 241 -15.31 15.73 -15.90
N GLY A 242 -15.41 17.06 -15.87
CA GLY A 242 -16.51 17.75 -15.23
C GLY A 242 -17.74 17.87 -16.13
N VAL A 243 -18.93 17.69 -15.59
CA VAL A 243 -20.22 17.89 -16.29
C VAL A 243 -21.27 18.49 -15.35
N LEU A 244 -22.29 19.14 -15.92
CA LEU A 244 -23.47 19.61 -15.17
C LEU A 244 -24.70 18.72 -15.41
N GLU A 245 -24.76 18.09 -16.58
CA GLU A 245 -25.89 17.31 -17.06
C GLU A 245 -25.58 15.80 -17.13
N TYR A 246 -26.63 14.98 -17.16
CA TYR A 246 -26.54 13.52 -17.22
C TYR A 246 -26.26 12.96 -18.62
N GLY A 247 -26.18 13.77 -19.67
CA GLY A 247 -26.03 13.27 -21.05
C GLY A 247 -24.81 12.35 -21.27
N SER A 248 -23.78 12.47 -20.44
CA SER A 248 -22.57 11.61 -20.47
C SER A 248 -22.66 10.33 -19.62
N PHE A 249 -23.82 9.97 -19.07
CA PHE A 249 -23.99 8.82 -18.16
C PHE A 249 -24.35 7.51 -18.87
N LYS A 250 -24.63 7.56 -20.19
CA LYS A 250 -25.08 6.40 -20.99
C LYS A 250 -24.05 5.28 -21.12
N ASP A 251 -22.80 5.50 -20.75
CA ASP A 251 -21.70 4.54 -20.80
C ASP A 251 -21.00 4.38 -19.44
N VAL A 252 -21.68 4.79 -18.35
CA VAL A 252 -21.17 4.65 -16.98
C VAL A 252 -21.50 3.25 -16.44
N ASP A 253 -20.51 2.62 -15.82
CA ASP A 253 -20.65 1.26 -15.24
C ASP A 253 -20.90 1.31 -13.72
N LEU A 254 -20.47 2.38 -13.05
CA LEU A 254 -20.63 2.60 -11.62
C LEU A 254 -20.86 4.09 -11.34
N VAL A 255 -21.90 4.40 -10.56
CA VAL A 255 -22.13 5.74 -10.00
C VAL A 255 -21.88 5.69 -8.50
N ILE A 256 -21.21 6.70 -7.96
CA ILE A 256 -21.09 6.91 -6.50
C ILE A 256 -21.66 8.29 -6.18
N GLU A 257 -22.77 8.30 -5.45
CA GLU A 257 -23.43 9.50 -4.98
C GLU A 257 -22.78 9.98 -3.67
N ALA A 258 -22.32 11.24 -3.66
CA ALA A 258 -21.64 11.88 -2.53
C ALA A 258 -22.14 13.32 -2.30
N VAL A 259 -23.46 13.53 -2.44
CA VAL A 259 -24.16 14.77 -2.12
C VAL A 259 -24.54 14.83 -0.63
N ILE A 260 -25.11 15.96 -0.22
CA ILE A 260 -25.54 16.21 1.16
C ILE A 260 -26.54 15.15 1.66
N GLU A 261 -26.54 14.90 2.97
CA GLU A 261 -27.45 13.94 3.63
C GLU A 261 -28.88 14.50 3.68
N ASN A 262 -29.59 14.37 2.55
CA ASN A 262 -31.00 14.72 2.43
C ASN A 262 -31.73 13.60 1.67
N VAL A 263 -32.72 12.98 2.32
CA VAL A 263 -33.45 11.82 1.77
C VAL A 263 -34.14 12.17 0.45
N SER A 264 -34.93 13.25 0.41
CA SER A 264 -35.71 13.63 -0.78
C SER A 264 -34.79 13.90 -1.97
N LEU A 265 -33.67 14.59 -1.75
CA LEU A 265 -32.67 14.85 -2.78
C LEU A 265 -32.03 13.55 -3.29
N LYS A 266 -31.59 12.65 -2.40
CA LYS A 266 -30.99 11.38 -2.82
C LYS A 266 -31.97 10.48 -3.56
N GLN A 267 -33.22 10.40 -3.10
CA GLN A 267 -34.27 9.67 -3.82
C GLN A 267 -34.48 10.21 -5.23
N GLN A 268 -34.52 11.53 -5.40
CA GLN A 268 -34.65 12.14 -6.74
C GLN A 268 -33.43 11.83 -7.60
N ILE A 269 -32.23 11.94 -7.04
CA ILE A 269 -30.98 11.60 -7.74
C ILE A 269 -30.99 10.15 -8.22
N PHE A 270 -31.36 9.20 -7.37
CA PHE A 270 -31.38 7.78 -7.74
C PHE A 270 -32.46 7.47 -8.79
N ALA A 271 -33.61 8.15 -8.75
CA ALA A 271 -34.61 8.07 -9.82
C ALA A 271 -34.08 8.64 -11.16
N ASP A 272 -33.34 9.76 -11.14
CA ASP A 272 -32.69 10.27 -12.34
C ASP A 272 -31.64 9.29 -12.86
N LEU A 273 -30.80 8.74 -11.97
CA LEU A 273 -29.77 7.78 -12.33
C LEU A 273 -30.33 6.52 -13.00
N GLU A 274 -31.47 6.02 -12.53
CA GLU A 274 -32.16 4.88 -13.17
C GLU A 274 -32.52 5.19 -14.63
N ASN A 275 -32.90 6.42 -14.95
CA ASN A 275 -33.30 6.83 -16.30
C ASN A 275 -32.12 7.12 -17.24
N TYR A 276 -31.03 7.69 -16.71
CA TYR A 276 -29.89 8.13 -17.54
C TYR A 276 -28.75 7.12 -17.63
N CYS A 277 -28.65 6.17 -16.69
CA CYS A 277 -27.61 5.15 -16.69
C CYS A 277 -28.08 3.88 -17.40
N PRO A 278 -27.15 3.09 -17.97
CA PRO A 278 -27.46 1.75 -18.45
C PRO A 278 -28.09 0.86 -17.38
N PRO A 279 -28.90 -0.15 -17.78
CA PRO A 279 -29.49 -1.10 -16.85
C PRO A 279 -28.45 -1.93 -16.10
N HIS A 280 -27.22 -2.04 -16.60
CA HIS A 280 -26.14 -2.76 -15.92
C HIS A 280 -25.37 -1.92 -14.90
N CYS A 281 -25.54 -0.59 -14.90
CA CYS A 281 -24.79 0.33 -14.05
C CYS A 281 -25.12 0.10 -12.57
N ILE A 282 -24.09 0.03 -11.73
CA ILE A 282 -24.22 -0.03 -10.27
C ILE A 282 -24.49 1.38 -9.73
N LEU A 283 -25.45 1.51 -8.81
CA LEU A 283 -25.84 2.78 -8.20
C LEU A 283 -25.44 2.77 -6.72
N ALA A 284 -24.27 3.32 -6.40
CA ALA A 284 -23.77 3.35 -5.03
C ALA A 284 -24.03 4.70 -4.34
N SER A 285 -24.34 4.67 -3.04
CA SER A 285 -24.37 5.88 -2.20
C SER A 285 -23.23 5.84 -1.18
N ASN A 286 -22.59 6.99 -0.98
CA ASN A 286 -21.63 7.25 0.10
C ASN A 286 -22.33 7.75 1.38
N THR A 287 -23.65 7.58 1.51
CA THR A 287 -24.38 7.98 2.72
C THR A 287 -23.77 7.35 3.97
N SER A 288 -23.81 8.09 5.07
CA SER A 288 -23.34 7.62 6.38
C SER A 288 -24.48 7.39 7.37
N THR A 289 -25.67 7.92 7.09
CA THR A 289 -26.78 7.96 8.07
C THR A 289 -28.14 7.58 7.51
N ILE A 290 -28.30 7.54 6.18
CA ILE A 290 -29.57 7.26 5.54
C ILE A 290 -29.62 5.78 5.13
N ASP A 291 -30.76 5.14 5.39
CA ASP A 291 -31.03 3.77 4.94
C ASP A 291 -31.01 3.70 3.40
N LEU A 292 -30.24 2.76 2.85
CA LEU A 292 -30.15 2.51 1.42
C LEU A 292 -31.50 2.11 0.81
N ASN A 293 -32.35 1.39 1.56
CA ASN A 293 -33.70 1.04 1.10
C ASN A 293 -34.55 2.29 0.89
N LEU A 294 -34.42 3.27 1.79
CA LEU A 294 -35.12 4.54 1.69
C LEU A 294 -34.64 5.37 0.49
N ILE A 295 -33.34 5.34 0.19
CA ILE A 295 -32.78 6.00 -1.00
C ILE A 295 -33.35 5.40 -2.30
N GLY A 296 -33.51 4.08 -2.34
CA GLY A 296 -34.00 3.34 -3.51
C GLY A 296 -35.53 3.31 -3.70
N GLU A 297 -36.29 3.90 -2.78
CA GLU A 297 -37.76 3.76 -2.73
C GLU A 297 -38.48 4.26 -4.00
N LYS A 298 -37.93 5.28 -4.67
CA LYS A 298 -38.49 5.84 -5.92
C LYS A 298 -37.96 5.19 -7.19
N THR A 299 -37.25 4.07 -7.08
CA THR A 299 -36.65 3.34 -8.21
C THR A 299 -37.30 1.98 -8.40
N ARG A 300 -37.00 1.30 -9.52
CA ARG A 300 -37.32 -0.12 -9.75
C ARG A 300 -36.05 -0.99 -9.84
N SER A 301 -34.93 -0.46 -9.39
CA SER A 301 -33.58 -1.01 -9.58
C SER A 301 -32.90 -1.32 -8.25
N GLN A 302 -33.66 -1.84 -7.28
CA GLN A 302 -33.16 -2.10 -5.92
C GLN A 302 -31.96 -3.07 -5.92
N ASP A 303 -31.90 -3.99 -6.88
CA ASP A 303 -30.79 -4.95 -7.06
C ASP A 303 -29.46 -4.28 -7.45
N ARG A 304 -29.51 -3.03 -7.93
CA ARG A 304 -28.34 -2.25 -8.36
C ARG A 304 -27.88 -1.24 -7.31
N ILE A 305 -28.65 -1.05 -6.23
CA ILE A 305 -28.37 -0.06 -5.19
C ILE A 305 -27.50 -0.68 -4.09
N ILE A 306 -26.35 -0.05 -3.83
CA ILE A 306 -25.42 -0.49 -2.78
C ILE A 306 -24.86 0.69 -1.97
N GLY A 307 -24.28 0.41 -0.82
CA GLY A 307 -23.45 1.36 -0.09
C GLY A 307 -22.00 1.27 -0.55
N ALA A 308 -21.34 2.40 -0.78
CA ALA A 308 -19.90 2.50 -0.95
C ALA A 308 -19.39 3.60 -0.01
N HIS A 309 -19.10 3.24 1.24
CA HIS A 309 -18.94 4.19 2.34
C HIS A 309 -17.47 4.55 2.57
N PHE A 310 -17.03 5.62 1.92
CA PHE A 310 -15.68 6.15 2.10
C PHE A 310 -15.56 7.01 3.35
N PHE A 311 -14.35 7.08 3.89
CA PHE A 311 -13.98 7.93 5.02
C PHE A 311 -13.08 9.08 4.59
N SER A 312 -13.28 10.27 5.15
CA SER A 312 -12.44 11.43 4.83
C SER A 312 -11.07 11.36 5.52
N PRO A 313 -9.95 11.64 4.84
CA PRO A 313 -9.82 11.90 3.40
C PRO A 313 -9.85 10.62 2.56
N ALA A 314 -10.78 10.52 1.59
CA ALA A 314 -11.07 9.28 0.87
C ALA A 314 -9.91 8.72 0.01
N HIS A 315 -8.92 9.55 -0.35
CA HIS A 315 -7.74 9.12 -1.10
C HIS A 315 -6.56 8.71 -0.20
N VAL A 316 -6.78 8.67 1.12
CA VAL A 316 -5.79 8.33 2.15
C VAL A 316 -6.28 7.18 3.02
N ILE A 317 -7.55 7.19 3.44
CA ILE A 317 -8.10 6.15 4.31
C ILE A 317 -8.30 4.85 3.51
N PRO A 318 -7.78 3.70 3.99
CA PRO A 318 -7.83 2.43 3.24
C PRO A 318 -9.16 1.69 3.34
N LEU A 319 -10.07 2.13 4.22
CA LEU A 319 -11.37 1.49 4.45
C LEU A 319 -12.45 2.10 3.55
N VAL A 320 -13.30 1.23 2.99
CA VAL A 320 -14.51 1.51 2.21
C VAL A 320 -15.60 0.53 2.61
#